data_AF-A0A0R3N1A6-F1
#
_entry.id   AF-A0A0R3N1A6-F1
#
_cell.length_a   1.000
_cell.length_b   1.000
_cell.length_c   1.000
_cell.angle_alpha   90.00
_cell.angle_beta   90.00
_cell.angle_gamma   90.00
#
_symmetry.space_group_name_H-M   'P 1'
#
loop_
_entity.id
_entity.type
_entity.pdbx_description
1 polymer ?
#
loop_
_entity_poly.entity_id
_entity_poly.type
_entity_poly.pdbx_seq_one_letter_code
_entity_poly.pdbx_strand_id
1 'polypeptide(L)'
;MTGEASVHASAVLVGERAVLIRGPSGSGKSRLAFDLILAGRAGQLPPAVLVGDDRVHLDTVAEQLWVRPAPGLAGLIEIRGLGIRRCDFVRKARVGLVADLAAGDAERLLPPEARTIRLNGVELPRIPVAAGFDPFPLIAAALTTTDGSDSVKPLDDCPKGIGNHISPNIATD
;
A
#
# COMPACT_ATOMS: atom_id res chain seq x y z
N MET A 1 -27.61 -13.43 1.10
CA MET A 1 -26.31 -12.80 1.39
C MET A 1 -25.33 -13.91 1.68
N THR A 2 -24.65 -14.44 0.67
CA THR A 2 -23.55 -15.38 0.88
C THR A 2 -22.46 -14.63 1.63
N GLY A 3 -22.17 -15.05 2.87
CA GLY A 3 -21.13 -14.44 3.68
C GLY A 3 -19.78 -14.71 3.02
N GLU A 4 -19.32 -13.78 2.19
CA GLU A 4 -17.97 -13.83 1.64
C GLU A 4 -16.98 -13.81 2.79
N ALA A 5 -16.10 -14.81 2.84
CA ALA A 5 -15.14 -14.96 3.92
C ALA A 5 -14.22 -13.72 3.97
N SER A 6 -14.19 -13.05 5.13
CA SER A 6 -13.25 -11.95 5.35
C SER A 6 -11.82 -12.48 5.46
N VAL A 7 -10.85 -11.75 4.90
CA VAL A 7 -9.42 -12.04 4.99
C VAL A 7 -8.73 -11.21 6.07
N HIS A 8 -7.63 -11.71 6.62
CA HIS A 8 -6.80 -10.94 7.54
C HIS A 8 -5.90 -9.96 6.79
N ALA A 9 -6.33 -8.71 6.69
CA ALA A 9 -5.61 -7.63 6.02
C ALA A 9 -6.09 -6.27 6.52
N SER A 10 -5.28 -5.25 6.28
CA SER A 10 -5.66 -3.84 6.43
C SER A 10 -5.76 -3.22 5.04
N ALA A 11 -6.54 -2.16 4.87
CA ALA A 11 -6.63 -1.46 3.60
C ALA A 11 -6.84 0.04 3.80
N VAL A 12 -6.10 0.83 3.01
CA VAL A 12 -6.16 2.30 3.03
C VAL A 12 -6.35 2.79 1.60
N LEU A 13 -7.36 3.62 1.38
CA LEU A 13 -7.54 4.37 0.14
C LEU A 13 -6.53 5.51 0.13
N VAL A 14 -5.64 5.56 -0.87
CA VAL A 14 -4.70 6.67 -1.09
C VAL A 14 -4.98 7.27 -2.46
N GLY A 15 -5.46 8.51 -2.48
CA GLY A 15 -5.99 9.11 -3.71
C GLY A 15 -7.18 8.30 -4.24
N GLU A 16 -7.03 7.68 -5.40
CA GLU A 16 -8.11 6.95 -6.09
C GLU A 16 -8.06 5.42 -5.94
N ARG A 17 -7.00 4.89 -5.32
CA ARG A 17 -6.76 3.44 -5.25
C ARG A 17 -6.42 3.01 -3.83
N ALA A 18 -6.91 1.84 -3.43
CA ALA A 18 -6.58 1.25 -2.15
C ALA A 18 -5.27 0.45 -2.22
N VAL A 19 -4.46 0.64 -1.18
CA VAL A 19 -3.36 -0.25 -0.81
C VAL A 19 -3.94 -1.34 0.09
N LEU A 20 -3.93 -2.58 -0.38
CA LEU A 20 -4.27 -3.75 0.41
C LEU A 20 -3.00 -4.27 1.11
N ILE A 21 -3.00 -4.25 2.43
CA ILE A 21 -1.84 -4.58 3.27
C ILE A 21 -2.06 -5.95 3.90
N ARG A 22 -1.22 -6.92 3.53
CA ARG A 22 -1.29 -8.31 4.00
C ARG A 22 -0.01 -8.70 4.71
N GLY A 23 -0.04 -9.87 5.34
CA GLY A 23 1.09 -10.41 6.10
C GLY A 23 0.64 -11.07 7.41
N PRO A 24 1.53 -11.83 8.06
CA PRO A 24 1.22 -12.56 9.28
C PRO A 24 0.78 -11.64 10.42
N SER A 25 0.20 -12.20 11.48
CA SER A 25 -0.09 -11.43 12.69
C SER A 25 1.21 -10.82 13.24
N GLY A 26 1.13 -9.57 13.74
CA GLY A 26 2.30 -8.85 14.24
C GLY A 26 3.25 -8.27 13.16
N SER A 27 3.00 -8.47 11.87
CA SER A 27 3.86 -7.92 10.79
C SER A 27 3.78 -6.40 10.60
N GLY A 28 2.91 -5.71 11.34
CA GLY A 28 2.76 -4.25 11.27
C GLY A 28 1.70 -3.74 10.29
N LYS A 29 0.74 -4.56 9.85
CA LYS A 29 -0.34 -4.14 8.91
C LYS A 29 -1.09 -2.88 9.36
N SER A 30 -1.64 -2.90 10.58
CA SER A 30 -2.36 -1.75 11.16
C SER A 30 -1.45 -0.54 11.37
N ARG A 31 -0.16 -0.79 11.69
CA ARG A 31 0.83 0.27 11.83
C ARG A 31 1.07 0.99 10.50
N LEU A 32 1.34 0.24 9.42
CA LEU A 32 1.49 0.79 8.08
C LEU A 32 0.21 1.51 7.62
N ALA A 33 -0.96 0.92 7.87
CA ALA A 33 -2.23 1.56 7.54
C ALA A 33 -2.36 2.94 8.21
N PHE A 34 -2.00 3.04 9.49
CA PHE A 34 -2.00 4.31 10.20
C PHE A 34 -0.93 5.28 9.70
N ASP A 35 0.28 4.82 9.41
CA ASP A 35 1.37 5.64 8.88
C ASP A 35 0.99 6.26 7.52
N LEU A 36 0.31 5.51 6.63
CA LEU A 36 -0.21 6.04 5.36
C LEU A 36 -1.27 7.13 5.59
N ILE A 37 -2.18 6.94 6.55
CA ILE A 37 -3.19 7.95 6.90
C ILE A 37 -2.52 9.23 7.44
N LEU A 38 -1.52 9.10 8.31
CA LEU A 38 -0.77 10.24 8.83
C LEU A 38 -0.01 10.97 7.73
N ALA A 39 0.64 10.25 6.83
CA ALA A 39 1.36 10.82 5.70
C ALA A 39 0.44 11.58 4.74
N GLY A 40 -0.75 11.04 4.46
CA GLY A 40 -1.78 11.74 3.68
C GLY A 40 -2.28 13.01 4.37
N ARG A 41 -2.47 12.99 5.70
CA ARG A 41 -2.84 14.18 6.50
C ARG A 41 -1.74 15.24 6.51
N ALA A 42 -0.48 14.81 6.51
CA ALA A 42 0.69 15.68 6.47
C ALA A 42 1.00 16.22 5.07
N GLY A 43 0.29 15.77 4.03
CA GLY A 43 0.53 16.17 2.64
C GLY A 43 1.75 15.52 1.99
N GLN A 44 2.31 14.47 2.60
CA GLN A 44 3.42 13.68 2.03
C GLN A 44 2.93 12.70 0.97
N LEU A 45 1.68 12.24 1.11
CA LEU A 45 0.98 11.40 0.15
C LEU A 45 -0.32 12.10 -0.27
N PRO A 46 -0.95 11.67 -1.38
CA PRO A 46 -2.35 12.00 -1.63
C PRO A 46 -3.24 11.69 -0.43
N PRO A 47 -4.44 12.30 -0.32
CA PRO A 47 -5.36 12.04 0.79
C PRO A 47 -5.55 10.55 1.05
N ALA A 48 -5.34 10.14 2.30
CA ALA A 48 -5.35 8.75 2.71
C ALA A 48 -6.41 8.51 3.79
N VAL A 49 -7.29 7.53 3.55
CA VAL A 49 -8.44 7.22 4.42
C VAL A 49 -8.55 5.71 4.61
N LEU A 50 -8.90 5.28 5.83
CA LEU A 50 -9.08 3.87 6.14
C LEU A 50 -10.17 3.25 5.26
N VAL A 51 -9.96 2.03 4.76
CA VAL A 51 -11.05 1.20 4.24
C VAL A 51 -11.45 0.19 5.30
N GLY A 52 -10.48 -0.51 5.89
CA GLY A 52 -10.69 -1.43 7.01
C GLY A 52 -9.38 -1.90 7.63
N ASP A 53 -9.45 -2.45 8.84
CA ASP A 53 -8.32 -3.00 9.59
C ASP A 53 -8.69 -4.38 10.16
N ASP A 54 -7.67 -5.22 10.38
CA ASP A 54 -7.73 -6.62 10.81
C ASP A 54 -8.52 -7.59 9.91
N ARG A 55 -9.78 -7.28 9.57
CA ARG A 55 -10.62 -8.07 8.67
C ARG A 55 -11.26 -7.20 7.59
N VAL A 56 -11.09 -7.64 6.34
CA VAL A 56 -11.71 -7.01 5.16
C VAL A 56 -12.34 -8.07 4.25
N HIS A 57 -13.37 -7.67 3.50
CA HIS A 57 -13.95 -8.48 2.43
C HIS A 57 -13.36 -8.07 1.09
N LEU A 58 -13.13 -9.05 0.23
CA LEU A 58 -12.61 -8.89 -1.12
C LEU A 58 -13.59 -9.47 -2.13
N ASP A 59 -13.97 -8.66 -3.12
CA ASP A 59 -14.87 -9.09 -4.19
C ASP A 59 -14.26 -8.66 -5.53
N THR A 60 -14.50 -9.46 -6.56
CA THR A 60 -14.15 -9.10 -7.94
C THR A 60 -15.40 -8.69 -8.69
N VAL A 61 -15.41 -7.49 -9.24
CA VAL A 61 -16.52 -6.95 -10.05
C VAL A 61 -15.92 -6.30 -11.28
N ALA A 62 -16.36 -6.73 -12.48
CA ALA A 62 -15.88 -6.23 -13.76
C ALA A 62 -14.33 -6.20 -13.84
N GLU A 63 -13.70 -7.35 -13.53
CA GLU A 63 -12.24 -7.54 -13.56
C GLU A 63 -11.44 -6.64 -12.60
N GLN A 64 -12.11 -5.96 -11.67
CA GLN A 64 -11.47 -5.14 -10.66
C GLN A 64 -11.67 -5.73 -9.28
N LEU A 65 -10.60 -5.73 -8.49
CA LEU A 65 -10.66 -6.13 -7.09
C LEU A 65 -11.15 -4.95 -6.24
N TRP A 66 -12.16 -5.21 -5.41
CA TRP A 66 -12.71 -4.26 -4.46
C TRP A 66 -12.51 -4.75 -3.04
N VAL A 67 -12.27 -3.83 -2.12
CA VAL A 67 -12.11 -4.08 -0.70
C VAL A 67 -13.14 -3.31 0.11
N ARG A 68 -13.69 -3.95 1.15
CA ARG A 68 -14.63 -3.35 2.12
C ARG A 68 -14.25 -3.76 3.55
N PRO A 69 -14.52 -2.94 4.58
CA PRO A 69 -14.33 -3.36 5.95
C PRO A 69 -15.28 -4.51 6.31
N ALA A 70 -14.86 -5.39 7.22
CA ALA A 70 -15.80 -6.26 7.91
C ALA A 70 -16.82 -5.39 8.69
N PRO A 71 -18.14 -5.67 8.64
CA PRO A 71 -19.16 -4.79 9.20
C PRO A 71 -18.96 -4.40 10.67
N GLY A 72 -18.49 -5.34 11.50
CA GLY A 72 -18.21 -5.11 12.93
C GLY A 72 -16.92 -4.34 13.23
N LEU A 73 -16.04 -4.18 12.24
CA LEU A 73 -14.73 -3.51 12.37
C LEU A 73 -14.66 -2.20 11.57
N ALA A 74 -15.76 -1.78 10.95
CA ALA A 74 -15.79 -0.59 10.12
C ALA A 74 -15.38 0.67 10.91
N GLY A 75 -14.40 1.41 10.40
CA GLY A 75 -13.87 2.62 11.03
C GLY A 75 -13.07 2.38 12.32
N LEU A 76 -12.76 1.12 12.65
CA LEU A 76 -11.91 0.76 13.79
C LEU A 76 -10.50 0.45 13.31
N ILE A 77 -9.51 0.87 14.09
CA ILE A 77 -8.09 0.54 13.89
C ILE A 77 -7.44 0.30 15.25
N GLU A 78 -6.61 -0.73 15.37
CA GLU A 78 -5.80 -0.92 16.57
C GLU A 78 -4.50 -0.11 16.49
N ILE A 79 -4.27 0.76 17.48
CA ILE A 79 -3.01 1.48 17.63
C ILE A 79 -2.28 0.91 18.84
N ARG A 80 -1.13 0.28 18.61
CA ARG A 80 -0.33 -0.34 19.67
C ARG A 80 0.01 0.69 20.77
N GLY A 81 -0.24 0.32 22.02
CA GLY A 81 -0.08 1.20 23.18
C GLY A 81 -1.29 2.09 23.48
N LEU A 82 -2.21 2.29 22.53
CA LEU A 82 -3.43 3.08 22.71
C LEU A 82 -4.72 2.25 22.61
N GLY A 83 -4.64 1.00 22.14
CA GLY A 83 -5.80 0.13 21.92
C GLY A 83 -6.59 0.49 20.66
N ILE A 84 -7.83 -0.01 20.57
CA ILE A 84 -8.73 0.23 19.44
C ILE A 84 -9.19 1.70 19.43
N ARG A 85 -9.13 2.34 18.26
CA ARG A 85 -9.53 3.73 18.02
C ARG A 85 -10.46 3.82 16.82
N ARG A 86 -11.19 4.94 16.73
CA ARG A 86 -12.03 5.28 15.58
C ARG A 86 -11.28 6.19 14.62
N CYS A 87 -11.47 5.97 13.32
CA CYS A 87 -10.97 6.80 12.24
C CYS A 87 -12.06 6.99 11.17
N ASP A 88 -11.96 8.08 10.41
CA ASP A 88 -12.73 8.23 9.18
C ASP A 88 -12.42 7.07 8.24
N PHE A 89 -13.45 6.56 7.57
CA PHE A 89 -13.31 5.42 6.69
C PHE A 89 -14.24 5.51 5.48
N VAL A 90 -13.87 4.80 4.41
CA VAL A 90 -14.72 4.58 3.24
C VAL A 90 -15.27 3.16 3.24
N ARG A 91 -16.52 2.99 2.80
CA ARG A 91 -17.20 1.68 2.83
C ARG A 91 -16.72 0.70 1.76
N LYS A 92 -16.07 1.21 0.72
CA LYS A 92 -15.62 0.42 -0.43
C LYS A 92 -14.55 1.19 -1.20
N ALA A 93 -13.49 0.50 -1.64
CA ALA A 93 -12.46 1.07 -2.51
C ALA A 93 -11.93 0.03 -3.49
N ARG A 94 -11.47 0.46 -4.66
CA ARG A 94 -10.81 -0.41 -5.65
C ARG A 94 -9.37 -0.64 -5.22
N VAL A 95 -8.94 -1.88 -5.14
CA VAL A 95 -7.55 -2.23 -4.85
C VAL A 95 -6.70 -1.93 -6.08
N GLY A 96 -5.63 -1.17 -5.90
CA GLY A 96 -4.66 -0.86 -6.96
C GLY A 96 -3.23 -1.29 -6.66
N LEU A 97 -2.95 -1.66 -5.41
CA LEU A 97 -1.64 -2.09 -4.96
C LEU A 97 -1.78 -3.07 -3.80
N VAL A 98 -0.95 -4.10 -3.78
CA VAL A 98 -0.83 -5.05 -2.67
C VAL A 98 0.53 -4.87 -1.99
N ALA A 99 0.52 -4.61 -0.69
CA ALA A 99 1.72 -4.61 0.15
C ALA A 99 1.75 -5.90 0.97
N ASP A 100 2.72 -6.78 0.71
CA ASP A 100 2.89 -8.04 1.45
C ASP A 100 4.01 -7.91 2.47
N LEU A 101 3.64 -7.78 3.74
CA LEU A 101 4.59 -7.63 4.83
C LEU A 101 5.12 -8.97 5.31
N ALA A 102 6.40 -8.99 5.68
CA ALA A 102 7.14 -10.21 6.05
C ALA A 102 7.06 -11.29 4.96
N ALA A 103 7.12 -10.86 3.70
CA ALA A 103 7.14 -11.73 2.55
C ALA A 103 8.48 -12.48 2.48
N GLY A 104 8.44 -13.82 2.41
CA GLY A 104 9.64 -14.66 2.35
C GLY A 104 10.38 -14.60 1.02
N ASP A 105 9.69 -14.14 -0.03
CA ASP A 105 10.20 -13.91 -1.39
C ASP A 105 10.60 -12.44 -1.64
N ALA A 106 10.74 -11.65 -0.59
CA ALA A 106 11.24 -10.28 -0.69
C ALA A 106 12.76 -10.27 -0.90
N GLU A 107 13.18 -10.18 -2.16
CA GLU A 107 14.58 -10.06 -2.56
C GLU A 107 15.00 -8.59 -2.81
N ARG A 108 16.30 -8.29 -2.71
CA ARG A 108 16.84 -6.92 -2.91
C ARG A 108 16.54 -6.35 -4.29
N LEU A 109 16.53 -7.20 -5.32
CA LEU A 109 16.07 -6.88 -6.65
C LEU A 109 15.00 -7.89 -7.04
N LEU A 110 13.74 -7.49 -6.95
CA LEU A 110 12.64 -8.39 -7.26
C LEU A 110 12.63 -8.75 -8.75
N PRO A 111 12.60 -10.04 -9.10
CA PRO A 111 12.30 -10.44 -10.47
C PRO A 111 10.91 -9.89 -10.85
N PRO A 112 10.65 -9.60 -12.14
CA PRO A 112 9.39 -9.02 -12.59
C PRO A 112 8.15 -9.75 -12.06
N GLU A 113 8.24 -11.06 -11.92
CA GLU A 113 7.15 -11.95 -11.50
C GLU A 113 6.79 -11.82 -10.01
N ALA A 114 7.70 -11.31 -9.17
CA ALA A 114 7.43 -11.03 -7.77
C ALA A 114 6.72 -9.67 -7.56
N ARG A 115 6.63 -8.84 -8.62
CA ARG A 115 6.00 -7.51 -8.62
C ARG A 115 4.52 -7.54 -8.98
N THR A 116 3.98 -8.70 -9.33
CA THR A 116 2.53 -8.87 -9.53
C THR A 116 2.01 -9.99 -8.65
N ILE A 117 0.70 -9.99 -8.43
CA ILE A 117 0.00 -11.08 -7.75
C ILE A 117 -1.42 -11.22 -8.26
N ARG A 118 -1.89 -12.47 -8.33
CA ARG A 118 -3.27 -12.77 -8.67
C ARG A 118 -4.11 -12.96 -7.40
N LEU A 119 -5.07 -12.08 -7.16
CA LEU A 119 -6.03 -12.15 -6.04
C LEU A 119 -7.46 -12.10 -6.56
N ASN A 120 -8.28 -13.06 -6.14
CA ASN A 120 -9.66 -13.24 -6.59
C ASN A 120 -9.80 -13.16 -8.13
N GLY A 121 -8.84 -13.73 -8.85
CA GLY A 121 -8.80 -13.73 -10.33
C GLY A 121 -8.26 -12.45 -10.98
N VAL A 122 -7.92 -11.41 -10.20
CA VAL A 122 -7.39 -10.14 -10.71
C VAL A 122 -5.89 -10.08 -10.48
N GLU A 123 -5.13 -9.71 -11.52
CA GLU A 123 -3.70 -9.42 -11.40
C GLU A 123 -3.48 -7.98 -10.92
N LEU A 124 -2.65 -7.82 -9.89
CA LEU A 124 -2.41 -6.55 -9.22
C LEU A 124 -0.92 -6.32 -9.03
N PRO A 125 -0.45 -5.06 -9.08
CA PRO A 125 0.88 -4.70 -8.60
C PRO A 125 1.07 -5.12 -7.14
N ARG A 126 2.23 -5.67 -6.84
CA ARG A 126 2.63 -6.18 -5.53
C ARG A 126 3.98 -5.61 -5.11
N ILE A 127 4.07 -5.22 -3.86
CA ILE A 127 5.33 -4.89 -3.18
C ILE A 127 5.52 -5.87 -2.02
N PRO A 128 6.36 -6.90 -2.17
CA PRO A 128 6.79 -7.72 -1.05
C PRO A 128 7.81 -6.95 -0.20
N VAL A 129 7.64 -7.00 1.12
CA VAL A 129 8.53 -6.39 2.10
C VAL A 129 9.06 -7.48 3.02
N ALA A 130 10.39 -7.61 3.08
CA ALA A 130 11.05 -8.59 3.93
C ALA A 130 10.77 -8.32 5.42
N ALA A 131 10.79 -9.37 6.23
CA ALA A 131 10.63 -9.23 7.67
C ALA A 131 11.74 -8.33 8.26
N GLY A 132 11.38 -7.44 9.18
CA GLY A 132 12.32 -6.52 9.84
C GLY A 132 12.64 -5.24 9.05
N PHE A 133 12.12 -5.08 7.83
CA PHE A 133 12.23 -3.84 7.07
C PHE A 133 11.03 -2.94 7.31
N ASP A 134 11.26 -1.62 7.31
CA ASP A 134 10.18 -0.64 7.32
C ASP A 134 9.47 -0.63 5.95
N PRO A 135 8.17 -0.99 5.88
CA PRO A 135 7.46 -0.99 4.62
C PRO A 135 7.12 0.42 4.11
N PHE A 136 7.01 1.42 4.99
CA PHE A 136 6.46 2.71 4.62
C PHE A 136 7.24 3.40 3.48
N PRO A 137 8.59 3.49 3.51
CA PRO A 137 9.34 4.14 2.42
C PRO A 137 9.12 3.49 1.05
N LEU A 138 9.01 2.17 0.98
CA LEU A 138 8.78 1.44 -0.28
C LEU A 138 7.37 1.71 -0.83
N ILE A 139 6.37 1.66 0.04
CA ILE A 139 4.98 1.93 -0.36
C ILE A 139 4.82 3.41 -0.75
N ALA A 140 5.40 4.33 0.02
CA ALA A 140 5.37 5.75 -0.28
C ALA A 140 6.06 6.06 -1.62
N ALA A 141 7.23 5.47 -1.89
CA ALA A 141 7.90 5.60 -3.19
C ALA A 141 6.99 5.12 -4.32
N ALA A 142 6.45 3.90 -4.24
CA ALA A 142 5.56 3.38 -5.28
C ALA A 142 4.28 4.22 -5.51
N LEU A 143 3.80 4.92 -4.49
CA LEU A 143 2.63 5.81 -4.59
C LEU A 143 2.96 7.20 -5.13
N THR A 144 4.23 7.61 -5.15
CA THR A 144 4.66 8.97 -5.48
C THR A 144 5.62 9.05 -6.66
N THR A 145 6.17 7.92 -7.10
CA THR A 145 7.08 7.83 -8.25
C THR A 145 6.41 7.11 -9.41
N THR A 146 6.78 7.47 -10.63
CA THR A 146 6.44 6.72 -11.85
C THR A 146 7.54 5.70 -12.16
N ASP A 147 7.17 4.56 -12.73
CA ASP A 147 8.15 3.59 -13.21
C ASP A 147 8.95 4.21 -14.36
N GLY A 148 10.28 4.13 -14.29
CA GLY A 148 11.19 4.76 -15.27
C GLY A 148 11.13 4.20 -16.69
N SER A 149 10.22 3.25 -16.97
CA SER A 149 9.95 2.73 -18.32
C SER A 149 8.90 3.53 -19.09
N ASP A 150 8.16 4.41 -18.44
CA ASP A 150 7.33 5.38 -19.16
C ASP A 150 8.25 6.45 -19.75
N SER A 151 8.27 6.53 -21.09
CA SER A 151 9.02 7.52 -21.89
C SER A 151 8.58 8.98 -21.68
N VAL A 152 8.05 9.31 -20.52
CA VAL A 152 7.88 10.69 -20.07
C VAL A 152 9.27 11.21 -19.75
N LYS A 153 9.89 11.88 -20.73
CA LYS A 153 11.05 12.74 -20.47
C LYS A 153 10.72 13.58 -19.23
N PRO A 154 11.56 13.55 -18.18
CA PRO A 154 11.44 14.55 -17.14
C PRO A 154 11.41 15.91 -17.82
N LEU A 155 10.40 16.73 -17.53
CA LEU A 155 10.47 18.13 -17.87
C LEU A 155 11.71 18.67 -17.16
N ASP A 156 12.73 19.03 -17.92
CA ASP A 156 13.99 19.63 -17.48
C ASP A 156 13.81 21.04 -16.86
N ASP A 157 12.60 21.36 -16.40
CA ASP A 157 12.30 22.59 -15.67
C ASP A 157 12.56 22.38 -14.18
N CYS A 158 13.80 21.98 -13.87
CA CYS A 158 14.35 22.11 -12.54
C CYS A 158 14.90 23.55 -12.42
N PRO A 159 14.22 24.49 -11.73
CA PRO A 159 14.85 25.76 -11.41
C PRO A 159 16.08 25.45 -10.56
N LYS A 160 17.26 25.74 -11.10
CA LYS A 160 18.56 25.51 -10.44
C LYS A 160 18.63 26.33 -9.15
N GLY A 161 18.15 25.75 -8.05
CA GLY A 161 18.08 26.37 -6.73
C GLY A 161 18.54 25.39 -5.65
N ILE A 162 19.81 25.51 -5.28
CA ILE A 162 20.44 25.13 -3.99
C ILE A 162 19.81 23.96 -3.20
N GLY A 163 20.35 22.74 -3.34
CA GLY A 163 20.21 21.68 -2.32
C GLY A 163 20.35 20.23 -2.81
N ASN A 164 21.53 19.64 -2.58
CA ASN A 164 21.89 18.20 -2.60
C ASN A 164 21.42 17.34 -3.79
N HIS A 165 22.22 17.36 -4.87
CA HIS A 165 22.15 16.35 -5.92
C HIS A 165 22.87 15.06 -5.49
N ILE A 166 22.13 13.97 -5.28
CA ILE A 166 22.69 12.63 -5.44
C ILE A 166 22.63 12.33 -6.93
N SER A 167 23.75 12.51 -7.62
CA SER A 167 23.93 11.99 -8.99
C SER A 167 23.91 10.46 -8.95
N PRO A 168 23.32 9.77 -9.94
CA PRO A 168 23.42 8.32 -10.01
C PRO A 168 24.87 7.98 -10.37
N ASN A 169 25.59 7.35 -9.44
CA ASN A 169 26.85 6.69 -9.78
C ASN A 169 26.53 5.56 -10.75
N ILE A 170 26.89 5.77 -12.02
CA ILE A 170 27.05 4.70 -12.99
C ILE A 170 28.23 3.87 -12.49
N ALA A 171 27.98 2.57 -12.25
CA ALA A 171 29.03 1.62 -11.91
C ALA A 171 29.99 1.48 -13.10
N THR A 172 31.29 1.58 -12.84
CA THR A 172 32.33 1.16 -13.78
C THR A 172 32.77 -0.26 -13.43
N ASP A 173 33.11 -1.05 -14.46
CA ASP A 173 33.54 -2.47 -14.41
C ASP A 173 34.53 -2.84 -13.29
#